data_AF-A0A7V9ATI9-F1
#
_entry.id   AF-A0A7V9ATI9-F1
#
_cell.length_a   1.000
_cell.length_b   1.000
_cell.length_c   1.000
_cell.angle_alpha   90.00
_cell.angle_beta   90.00
_cell.angle_gamma   90.00
#
_symmetry.space_group_name_H-M   'P 1'
#
loop_
_entity.id
_entity.type
_entity.pdbx_description
1 polymer ?
#
loop_
_entity_poly.entity_id
_entity_poly.type
_entity_poly.pdbx_seq_one_letter_code
_entity_poly.pdbx_strand_id
1 'polypeptide(L)'
;VLDRGFVAALKRGAIEIVPAVSGFDGAAVELSDGSTIEPDLVIAATGFRHGLEPLAGHLGVLDERGRPLVRDGHADQNAPGLFFNGFWFPLSGQLPGMRRSSRRIAALVAQ
;
A
#
# COMPACT_ATOMS: atom_id res chain seq x y z
N VAL A 1 2.26 2.27 12.19
CA VAL A 1 2.74 3.62 12.53
C VAL A 1 1.77 4.21 13.53
N LEU A 2 2.27 4.73 14.66
CA LEU A 2 1.46 5.50 15.61
C LEU A 2 2.08 6.89 15.62
N ASP A 3 1.35 7.87 15.08
CA ASP A 3 1.74 9.25 15.15
C ASP A 3 1.53 9.81 16.57
N ARG A 4 2.43 10.69 17.03
CA ARG A 4 2.39 11.29 18.37
C ARG A 4 2.19 12.82 18.36
N GLY A 5 1.78 13.42 17.24
CA GLY A 5 1.73 14.88 17.08
C GLY A 5 0.54 15.45 16.33
N PHE A 6 -0.16 14.65 15.54
CA PHE A 6 -1.25 15.03 14.66
C PHE A 6 -2.40 15.67 15.42
N VAL A 7 -2.89 15.00 16.46
CA VAL A 7 -4.02 15.52 17.26
C VAL A 7 -3.65 16.85 17.93
N ALA A 8 -2.42 16.96 18.45
CA ALA A 8 -1.95 18.21 19.05
C ALA A 8 -1.77 19.32 18.01
N ALA A 9 -1.39 18.98 16.78
CA ALA A 9 -1.23 19.92 15.66
C ALA A 9 -2.57 20.43 15.14
N LEU A 10 -3.55 19.54 15.03
CA LEU A 10 -4.93 19.89 14.71
C LEU A 10 -5.51 20.83 15.77
N LYS A 11 -5.41 20.48 17.05
CA LYS A 11 -5.98 21.29 18.15
C LYS A 11 -5.38 22.70 18.28
N ARG A 12 -4.11 22.88 17.91
CA ARG A 12 -3.44 24.19 17.96
C ARG A 12 -3.57 24.98 16.65
N GLY A 13 -4.32 24.49 15.66
CA GLY A 13 -4.51 25.14 14.37
C GLY A 13 -3.32 25.09 13.43
N ALA A 14 -2.33 24.24 13.69
CA ALA A 14 -1.18 24.05 12.80
C ALA A 14 -1.48 23.12 11.61
N ILE A 15 -2.57 22.35 11.69
CA ILE A 15 -3.11 21.54 10.60
C ILE A 15 -4.57 21.93 10.44
N GLU A 16 -4.94 22.30 9.22
CA GLU A 16 -6.31 22.50 8.80
C GLU A 16 -6.79 21.25 8.05
N ILE A 17 -7.98 20.74 8.41
CA ILE A 17 -8.63 19.65 7.66
C ILE A 17 -9.56 20.30 6.64
N VAL A 18 -9.31 20.01 5.37
CA VAL A 18 -10.12 20.49 4.25
C VAL A 18 -10.90 19.32 3.62
N PRO A 19 -11.96 19.61 2.84
CA PRO A 19 -12.62 18.61 2.01
C PRO A 19 -11.66 17.90 1.04
N ALA A 20 -12.15 16.82 0.42
CA ALA A 20 -11.34 16.05 -0.51
C ALA A 20 -10.95 16.88 -1.73
N VAL A 21 -9.70 16.74 -2.19
CA VAL A 21 -9.26 17.37 -3.44
C VAL A 21 -10.01 16.75 -4.62
N SER A 22 -10.62 17.58 -5.45
CA SER A 22 -11.31 17.17 -6.69
C SER A 22 -10.51 17.46 -7.95
N GLY A 23 -9.63 18.47 -7.93
CA GLY A 23 -8.92 18.93 -9.12
C GLY A 23 -7.85 19.97 -8.83
N PHE A 24 -7.19 20.39 -9.91
CA PHE A 24 -6.22 21.49 -9.91
C PHE A 24 -6.51 22.39 -11.11
N ASP A 25 -6.50 23.70 -10.89
CA ASP A 25 -6.51 24.71 -11.94
C ASP A 25 -5.31 25.64 -11.75
N GLY A 26 -4.24 25.39 -12.51
CA GLY A 26 -2.95 26.05 -12.31
C GLY A 26 -2.40 25.79 -10.89
N ALA A 27 -2.30 26.83 -10.08
CA ALA A 27 -1.85 26.76 -8.68
C ALA A 27 -3.01 26.51 -7.69
N ALA A 28 -4.26 26.69 -8.12
CA ALA A 28 -5.42 26.46 -7.28
C ALA A 28 -5.72 24.96 -7.17
N VAL A 29 -6.03 24.53 -5.95
CA VAL A 29 -6.54 23.19 -5.63
C VAL A 29 -8.04 23.31 -5.43
N GLU A 30 -8.80 22.60 -6.25
CA GLU A 30 -10.26 22.53 -6.14
C GLU A 30 -10.64 21.46 -5.11
N LEU A 31 -11.59 21.81 -4.24
CA LEU A 31 -12.08 20.96 -3.18
C LEU A 31 -13.50 20.47 -3.48
N SER A 32 -13.87 19.32 -2.92
CA SER A 32 -15.13 18.62 -3.23
C SER A 32 -16.39 19.37 -2.82
N ASP A 33 -16.28 20.44 -2.04
CA ASP A 33 -17.39 21.32 -1.66
C ASP A 33 -17.52 22.55 -2.58
N GLY A 34 -16.68 22.65 -3.63
CA GLY A 34 -16.64 23.76 -4.58
C GLY A 34 -15.76 24.93 -4.16
N SER A 35 -15.12 24.88 -2.97
CA SER A 35 -14.12 25.86 -2.57
C SER A 35 -12.76 25.60 -3.23
N THR A 36 -11.88 26.60 -3.18
CA THR A 36 -10.52 26.54 -3.72
C THR A 36 -9.50 27.02 -2.69
N ILE A 37 -8.32 26.42 -2.71
CA ILE A 37 -7.15 26.84 -1.90
C ILE A 37 -5.91 26.97 -2.78
N GLU A 38 -4.97 27.84 -2.42
CA GLU A 38 -3.71 28.03 -3.15
C GLU A 38 -2.52 27.76 -2.21
N PRO A 39 -2.10 26.49 -2.04
CA PRO A 39 -0.96 26.15 -1.21
C PRO A 39 0.37 26.42 -1.95
N ASP A 40 1.40 26.84 -1.20
CA ASP A 40 2.75 27.01 -1.77
C ASP A 40 3.37 25.68 -2.26
N LEU A 41 2.95 24.56 -1.67
CA LEU A 41 3.46 23.22 -1.98
C LEU A 41 2.38 22.16 -1.80
N VAL A 42 2.36 21.21 -2.74
CA VAL A 42 1.51 20.02 -2.67
C VAL A 42 2.38 18.77 -2.52
N ILE A 43 2.10 17.97 -1.50
CA ILE A 43 2.79 16.70 -1.24
C ILE A 43 1.81 15.55 -1.51
N ALA A 44 2.07 14.78 -2.58
CA ALA A 44 1.27 13.60 -2.92
C ALA A 44 1.62 12.41 -2.01
N ALA A 45 1.03 12.36 -0.81
CA ALA A 45 1.20 11.27 0.15
C ALA A 45 0.20 10.11 -0.09
N THR A 46 -0.04 9.74 -1.36
CA THR A 46 -1.10 8.80 -1.78
C THR A 46 -0.72 7.32 -1.72
N GLY A 47 0.47 7.00 -1.19
CA GLY A 47 0.94 5.63 -1.01
C GLY A 47 1.54 5.01 -2.28
N PHE A 48 1.50 3.68 -2.38
CA PHE A 48 2.13 2.91 -3.45
C PHE A 48 1.20 1.79 -3.94
N ARG A 49 1.33 1.43 -5.22
CA ARG A 49 0.77 0.18 -5.78
C ARG A 49 1.75 -0.96 -5.54
N HIS A 50 1.25 -2.20 -5.45
CA HIS A 50 2.11 -3.38 -5.32
C HIS A 50 3.00 -3.59 -6.56
N GLY A 51 2.53 -3.17 -7.74
CA GLY A 51 3.32 -3.12 -8.97
C GLY A 51 3.69 -4.50 -9.50
N LEU A 52 2.92 -5.53 -9.16
CA LEU A 52 3.17 -6.91 -9.58
C LEU A 52 2.55 -7.23 -10.94
N GLU A 53 1.57 -6.44 -11.38
CA GLU A 53 0.79 -6.68 -12.58
C GLU A 53 1.67 -6.78 -13.84
N PRO A 54 2.65 -5.88 -14.08
CA PRO A 54 3.55 -6.01 -15.23
C PRO A 54 4.50 -7.21 -15.15
N LEU A 55 4.80 -7.70 -13.93
CA LEU A 55 5.78 -8.77 -13.69
C LEU A 55 5.14 -10.17 -13.71
N ALA A 56 3.96 -10.31 -13.12
CA ALA A 56 3.33 -11.60 -12.84
C ALA A 56 1.82 -11.62 -13.17
N GLY A 57 1.22 -10.51 -13.59
CA GLY A 57 -0.23 -10.45 -13.87
C GLY A 57 -0.67 -11.42 -14.97
N HIS A 58 0.18 -11.65 -15.97
CA HIS A 58 -0.07 -12.60 -17.06
C HIS A 58 -0.14 -14.06 -16.61
N LEU A 59 0.31 -14.38 -15.38
CA LEU A 59 0.27 -15.74 -14.82
C LEU A 59 -1.07 -16.05 -14.14
N GLY A 60 -1.98 -15.08 -14.01
CA GLY A 60 -3.27 -15.28 -13.34
C GLY A 60 -3.15 -15.50 -11.82
N VAL A 61 -2.05 -15.06 -11.21
CA VAL A 61 -1.71 -15.28 -9.79
C VAL A 61 -2.05 -14.09 -8.88
N LEU A 62 -2.67 -13.04 -9.43
CA LEU A 62 -2.99 -11.80 -8.73
C LEU A 62 -4.51 -11.58 -8.68
N ASP A 63 -5.00 -10.99 -7.59
CA ASP A 63 -6.38 -10.50 -7.47
C ASP A 63 -6.59 -9.19 -8.24
N GLU A 64 -7.85 -8.72 -8.28
CA GLU A 64 -8.25 -7.47 -8.94
C GLU A 64 -7.54 -6.21 -8.40
N ARG A 65 -6.89 -6.31 -7.22
CA ARG A 65 -6.13 -5.23 -6.58
C ARG A 65 -4.62 -5.42 -6.74
N GLY A 66 -4.18 -6.34 -7.59
CA GLY A 66 -2.77 -6.63 -7.85
C GLY A 66 -2.06 -7.35 -6.71
N ARG A 67 -2.80 -8.02 -5.81
CA ARG A 67 -2.22 -8.78 -4.69
C ARG A 67 -2.08 -10.25 -5.05
N PRO A 68 -1.03 -10.93 -4.58
CA PRO A 68 -0.92 -12.38 -4.73
C PRO A 68 -2.13 -13.13 -4.16
N LEU A 69 -2.65 -14.10 -4.92
CA LEU A 69 -3.73 -14.99 -4.50
C LEU A 69 -3.27 -15.98 -3.42
N VAL A 70 -2.02 -16.44 -3.52
CA VAL A 70 -1.39 -17.38 -2.58
C VAL A 70 -0.45 -16.69 -1.60
N ARG A 71 -0.25 -17.30 -0.44
CA ARG A 71 0.53 -16.75 0.67
C ARG A 71 1.20 -17.82 1.52
N ASP A 72 2.10 -17.38 2.39
CA ASP A 72 2.64 -18.16 3.50
C ASP A 72 3.32 -19.49 3.10
N GLY A 73 3.99 -19.50 1.95
CA GLY A 73 4.69 -20.67 1.42
C GLY A 73 3.87 -21.51 0.44
N HIS A 74 2.64 -21.15 0.11
CA HIS A 74 1.92 -21.83 -0.97
C HIS A 74 2.37 -21.27 -2.33
N ALA A 75 2.66 -22.15 -3.27
CA ALA A 75 2.79 -21.80 -4.69
C ALA A 75 1.42 -21.88 -5.35
N ASP A 76 1.18 -21.03 -6.33
CA ASP A 76 -0.04 -21.08 -7.14
C ASP A 76 0.03 -22.27 -8.10
N GLN A 77 -1.10 -22.94 -8.34
CA GLN A 77 -1.18 -24.05 -9.29
C GLN A 77 -0.82 -23.62 -10.73
N ASN A 78 -1.08 -22.36 -11.08
CA ASN A 78 -0.79 -21.80 -12.40
C ASN A 78 0.68 -21.37 -12.54
N ALA A 79 1.41 -21.27 -11.43
CA ALA A 79 2.84 -20.93 -11.41
C ALA A 79 3.59 -21.72 -10.31
N PRO A 80 3.77 -23.05 -10.48
CA PRO A 80 4.56 -23.84 -9.55
C PRO A 80 5.98 -23.28 -9.41
N GLY A 81 6.45 -23.09 -8.18
CA GLY A 81 7.77 -22.52 -7.89
C GLY A 81 7.80 -20.99 -7.74
N LEU A 82 6.71 -20.28 -8.03
CA LEU A 82 6.57 -18.87 -7.70
C LEU A 82 6.04 -18.69 -6.27
N PHE A 83 6.76 -17.90 -5.47
CA PHE A 83 6.37 -17.59 -4.09
C PHE A 83 6.37 -16.09 -3.85
N PHE A 84 5.38 -15.63 -3.07
CA PHE A 84 5.26 -14.23 -2.68
C PHE A 84 5.56 -14.06 -1.19
N ASN A 85 6.50 -13.18 -0.86
CA ASN A 85 6.87 -12.87 0.52
C ASN A 85 6.77 -11.37 0.79
N GLY A 86 6.08 -11.00 1.86
CA GLY A 86 5.96 -9.61 2.29
C GLY A 86 4.79 -8.82 1.70
N PHE A 87 3.95 -9.43 0.86
CA PHE A 87 2.74 -8.82 0.28
C PHE A 87 1.49 -8.92 1.19
N TRP A 88 1.67 -9.33 2.44
CA TRP A 88 0.60 -9.35 3.45
C TRP A 88 1.04 -8.68 4.74
N PHE A 89 0.10 -8.01 5.41
CA PHE A 89 0.30 -7.33 6.69
C PHE A 89 -0.35 -8.11 7.83
N PRO A 90 0.36 -9.06 8.48
CA PRO A 90 -0.15 -9.71 9.67
C PRO A 90 -0.11 -8.75 10.87
N LEU A 91 -1.01 -8.95 11.83
CA LEU A 91 -1.07 -8.16 13.08
C LEU A 91 0.26 -8.18 13.87
N SER A 92 1.05 -9.26 13.72
CA SER A 92 2.38 -9.36 14.33
C SER A 92 3.43 -8.42 13.73
N GLY A 93 3.07 -7.64 12.71
CA GLY A 93 4.00 -6.85 11.90
C GLY A 93 4.59 -7.63 10.73
N GLN A 94 5.02 -6.88 9.72
CA GLN A 94 5.42 -7.38 8.41
C GLN A 94 6.73 -8.20 8.48
N LEU A 95 7.77 -7.71 9.19
CA LEU A 95 9.06 -8.40 9.31
C LEU A 95 8.96 -9.78 10.00
N PRO A 96 8.26 -9.94 11.15
CA PRO A 96 8.05 -11.27 11.71
C PRO A 96 7.24 -12.20 10.82
N GLY A 97 6.28 -11.65 10.07
CA GLY A 97 5.52 -12.37 9.05
C GLY A 97 6.42 -12.91 7.95
N MET A 98 7.23 -12.04 7.34
CA MET A 98 8.18 -12.40 6.29
C MET A 98 9.13 -13.49 6.72
N ARG A 99 9.71 -13.40 7.92
CA ARG A 99 10.62 -14.41 8.45
C ARG A 99 9.99 -15.81 8.50
N ARG A 100 8.74 -15.90 8.95
CA ARG A 100 8.01 -17.17 9.01
C ARG A 100 7.70 -17.70 7.61
N SER A 101 7.24 -16.83 6.72
CA SER A 101 6.96 -17.17 5.33
C SER A 101 8.22 -17.68 4.61
N SER A 102 9.36 -16.99 4.76
CA SER A 102 10.64 -17.41 4.18
C SER A 102 11.08 -18.81 4.64
N ARG A 103 10.89 -19.16 5.92
CA ARG A 103 11.21 -20.50 6.42
C ARG A 103 10.35 -21.59 5.78
N ARG A 104 9.06 -21.30 5.56
CA ARG A 104 8.14 -22.24 4.88
C ARG A 104 8.50 -22.41 3.41
N ILE A 105 8.78 -21.31 2.71
CA ILE A 105 9.23 -21.34 1.31
C ILE A 105 10.52 -22.17 1.20
N ALA A 106 11.51 -21.91 2.06
CA ALA A 106 12.78 -22.65 2.03
C ALA A 106 12.59 -24.17 2.24
N ALA A 107 11.69 -24.56 3.16
CA ALA A 107 11.39 -25.98 3.39
C ALA A 107 10.71 -26.67 2.20
N LEU A 108 9.99 -25.93 1.36
CA LEU A 108 9.37 -26.46 0.15
C LEU A 108 10.34 -26.51 -1.03
N VAL A 109 11.23 -25.52 -1.14
CA VAL A 109 12.25 -25.48 -2.20
C VAL A 109 13.36 -26.52 -1.98
N ALA A 110 13.60 -26.94 -0.73
CA ALA A 110 14.62 -27.93 -0.39
C ALA A 110 14.19 -29.39 -0.62
N GLN A 111 12.97 -29.63 -1.12
CA GLN A 111 12.46 -30.95 -1.49
C GLN A 111 12.75 -31.25 -2.96
#